data_AF-A0A5C4LAF5-F1
#
_entry.id   AF-A0A5C4LAF5-F1
#
_cell.length_a   1.000
_cell.length_b   1.000
_cell.length_c   1.000
_cell.angle_alpha   90.00
_cell.angle_beta   90.00
_cell.angle_gamma   90.00
#
_symmetry.space_group_name_H-M   'P 1'
#
loop_
_entity.id
_entity.type
_entity.pdbx_description
1 polymer ?
#
loop_
_entity_poly.entity_id
_entity_poly.type
_entity_poly.pdbx_seq_one_letter_code
_entity_poly.pdbx_strand_id
1 'polypeptide(L)'
;MPAPSPLGSQLEHAFSLDPSYRVHDVGHAEYLLRYRNASGLAFAVGRTTKTAAKVWIPADERWRDALVADGFDCVERDCASDGKGRIITLQAMPEFRGKRAYSVRVKTVDEALAVAAKLR
;
A
#
# COMPACT_ATOMS: atom_id res chain seq x y z
N MET A 1 14.83 4.71 12.09
CA MET A 1 14.13 3.96 11.02
C MET A 1 14.68 2.54 10.98
N PRO A 2 13.85 1.49 11.14
CA PRO A 2 14.25 0.11 10.92
C PRO A 2 14.61 -0.08 9.44
N ALA A 3 15.57 -0.96 9.21
CA ALA A 3 15.98 -1.31 7.85
C ALA A 3 14.79 -1.93 7.08
N PRO A 4 14.65 -1.62 5.78
CA PRO A 4 13.70 -2.33 4.93
C PRO A 4 14.01 -3.83 4.93
N SER A 5 12.98 -4.66 4.81
CA SER A 5 13.20 -6.08 4.53
C SER A 5 13.73 -6.25 3.10
N PRO A 6 14.34 -7.39 2.75
CA PRO A 6 14.73 -7.67 1.36
C PRO A 6 13.57 -7.47 0.37
N LEU A 7 12.37 -7.97 0.72
CA LEU A 7 11.16 -7.75 -0.06
C LEU A 7 10.78 -6.26 -0.11
N GLY A 8 10.87 -5.53 1.00
CA GLY A 8 10.59 -4.10 1.05
C GLY A 8 11.52 -3.28 0.15
N SER A 9 12.82 -3.58 0.13
CA SER A 9 13.78 -2.94 -0.78
C SER A 9 13.50 -3.26 -2.24
N GLN A 10 13.13 -4.51 -2.55
CA GLN A 10 12.75 -4.92 -3.90
C GLN A 10 11.48 -4.21 -4.36
N LEU A 11 10.49 -4.05 -3.48
CA LEU A 11 9.27 -3.28 -3.76
C LEU A 11 9.60 -1.81 -4.00
N GLU A 12 10.37 -1.17 -3.11
CA GLU A 12 10.81 0.23 -3.26
C GLU A 12 11.52 0.46 -4.60
N HIS A 13 12.42 -0.45 -4.97
CA HIS A 13 13.11 -0.41 -6.25
C HIS A 13 12.14 -0.58 -7.43
N ALA A 14 11.27 -1.58 -7.42
CA ALA A 14 10.34 -1.84 -8.52
C ALA A 14 9.35 -0.67 -8.73
N PHE A 15 8.79 -0.12 -7.66
CA PHE A 15 7.89 1.03 -7.74
C PHE A 15 8.59 2.32 -8.19
N SER A 16 9.89 2.47 -7.89
CA SER A 16 10.66 3.63 -8.38
C SER A 16 11.07 3.53 -9.85
N LEU A 17 11.06 2.32 -10.43
CA LEU A 17 11.32 2.11 -11.86
C LEU A 17 10.08 2.33 -12.74
N ASP A 18 8.86 2.19 -12.19
CA ASP A 18 7.63 2.41 -12.95
C ASP A 18 7.18 3.88 -12.86
N PRO A 19 7.20 4.64 -13.98
CA PRO A 19 6.86 6.07 -13.99
C PRO A 19 5.37 6.35 -13.71
N SER A 20 4.52 5.31 -13.73
CA SER A 20 3.10 5.39 -13.40
C SER A 20 2.84 5.64 -11.91
N TYR A 21 3.86 5.42 -11.08
CA TYR A 21 3.80 5.64 -9.63
C TYR A 21 4.79 6.72 -9.23
N ARG A 22 4.34 7.63 -8.37
CA ARG A 22 5.17 8.69 -7.81
C ARG A 22 5.13 8.62 -6.30
N VAL A 23 6.20 9.02 -5.64
CA VAL A 23 6.22 9.12 -4.18
C VAL A 23 5.15 10.13 -3.75
N HIS A 24 4.36 9.76 -2.74
CA HIS A 24 3.32 10.65 -2.21
C HIS A 24 3.93 11.92 -1.61
N ASP A 25 3.18 13.02 -1.58
CA ASP A 25 3.63 14.34 -1.10
C ASP A 25 4.14 14.35 0.35
N VAL A 26 3.68 13.40 1.17
CA VAL A 26 4.09 13.25 2.58
C VAL A 26 5.29 12.31 2.74
N GLY A 27 5.91 11.93 1.61
CA GLY A 27 7.05 11.03 1.54
C GLY A 27 6.76 9.61 2.01
N HIS A 28 7.78 8.77 2.00
CA HIS A 28 7.74 7.47 2.66
C HIS A 28 7.75 7.64 4.19
N ALA A 29 7.39 6.58 4.90
CA ALA A 29 7.48 6.51 6.35
C ALA A 29 8.25 5.29 6.82
N GLU A 30 8.49 5.27 8.13
CA GLU A 30 9.29 4.26 8.80
C GLU A 30 8.94 2.81 8.42
N TYR A 31 7.65 2.52 8.23
CA TYR A 31 7.15 1.18 7.92
C TYR A 31 6.51 1.04 6.55
N LEU A 32 6.36 2.13 5.81
CA LEU A 32 5.53 2.20 4.62
C LEU A 32 6.21 2.98 3.50
N LEU A 33 6.24 2.38 2.33
CA LEU A 33 6.41 3.09 1.08
C LEU A 33 5.05 3.69 0.71
N ARG A 34 5.02 4.95 0.30
CA ARG A 34 3.78 5.68 0.00
C ARG A 34 3.86 6.24 -1.40
N TYR A 35 2.85 5.95 -2.20
CA TYR A 35 2.82 6.30 -3.61
C TYR A 35 1.48 6.92 -4.00
N ARG A 36 1.48 7.64 -5.12
CA ARG A 36 0.30 8.00 -5.91
C ARG A 36 0.42 7.37 -7.29
N ASN A 37 -0.69 6.90 -7.84
CA ASN A 37 -0.74 6.49 -9.24
C ASN A 37 -1.04 7.69 -10.17
N ALA A 38 -1.05 7.44 -11.49
CA ALA A 38 -1.35 8.46 -12.51
C ALA A 38 -2.73 9.13 -12.33
N SER A 39 -3.70 8.41 -11.78
CA SER A 39 -5.06 8.90 -11.50
C SER A 39 -5.14 9.73 -10.20
N GLY A 40 -4.03 9.91 -9.49
CA GLY A 40 -3.93 10.67 -8.23
C GLY A 40 -4.29 9.87 -6.97
N LEU A 41 -4.68 8.60 -7.12
CA LEU A 41 -5.02 7.73 -5.99
C LEU A 41 -3.78 7.41 -5.17
N ALA A 42 -3.86 7.69 -3.87
CA ALA A 42 -2.82 7.37 -2.92
C ALA A 42 -2.93 5.91 -2.44
N PHE A 43 -1.80 5.22 -2.33
CA PHE A 43 -1.70 3.89 -1.73
C PHE A 43 -0.38 3.74 -0.98
N ALA A 44 -0.30 2.74 -0.10
CA ALA A 44 0.93 2.47 0.66
C ALA A 44 1.30 0.99 0.63
N VAL A 45 2.58 0.68 0.72
CA VAL A 45 3.13 -0.68 0.68
C VAL A 45 4.01 -0.91 1.89
N GLY A 46 3.83 -2.04 2.57
CA GLY A 46 4.64 -2.45 3.72
C GLY A 46 6.12 -2.59 3.37
N ARG A 47 6.99 -1.89 4.11
CA ARG A 47 8.44 -1.82 3.86
C ARG A 47 9.27 -2.81 4.69
N THR A 48 8.82 -3.15 5.89
CA THR A 48 9.66 -3.87 6.89
C THR A 48 9.29 -5.34 7.09
N THR A 49 8.29 -5.82 6.38
CA THR A 49 7.77 -7.19 6.52
C THR A 49 8.64 -8.19 5.78
N LYS A 50 9.12 -9.23 6.48
CA LYS A 50 10.04 -10.23 5.92
C LYS A 50 9.37 -11.25 4.99
N THR A 51 8.14 -11.67 5.31
CA THR A 51 7.48 -12.81 4.65
C THR A 51 6.37 -12.42 3.67
N ALA A 52 5.64 -11.35 3.96
CA ALA A 52 4.61 -10.81 3.09
C ALA A 52 4.38 -9.33 3.43
N ALA A 53 4.39 -8.48 2.42
CA ALA A 53 3.99 -7.09 2.54
C ALA A 53 2.47 -6.94 2.49
N LYS A 54 2.01 -5.78 2.96
CA LYS A 54 0.61 -5.37 2.80
C LYS A 54 0.57 -4.15 1.91
N VAL A 55 -0.26 -4.20 0.89
CA VAL A 55 -0.65 -3.03 0.11
C VAL A 55 -1.93 -2.47 0.73
N TRP A 56 -1.90 -1.18 1.03
CA TRP A 56 -2.97 -0.44 1.67
C TRP A 56 -3.57 0.53 0.67
N ILE A 57 -4.88 0.44 0.50
CA ILE A 57 -5.64 1.12 -0.55
C ILE A 57 -6.83 1.79 0.13
N PRO A 58 -7.19 3.04 -0.23
CA PRO A 58 -8.41 3.66 0.30
C PRO A 58 -9.62 2.76 0.02
N ALA A 59 -10.51 2.62 1.00
CA ALA A 59 -11.67 1.75 0.85
C ALA A 59 -12.65 2.32 -0.18
N ASP A 60 -12.67 1.72 -1.37
CA ASP A 60 -13.61 1.98 -2.45
C ASP A 60 -14.02 0.63 -3.10
N GLU A 61 -15.31 0.36 -3.17
CA GLU A 61 -15.86 -0.93 -3.64
C GLU A 61 -15.37 -1.30 -5.04
N ARG A 62 -15.15 -0.31 -5.92
CA ARG A 62 -14.63 -0.53 -7.27
C ARG A 62 -13.29 -1.28 -7.27
N TRP A 63 -12.40 -0.92 -6.35
CA TRP A 63 -11.08 -1.55 -6.26
C TRP A 63 -11.18 -2.92 -5.59
N ARG A 64 -12.05 -3.08 -4.60
CA ARG A 64 -12.27 -4.35 -3.92
C ARG A 64 -12.71 -5.43 -4.91
N ASP A 65 -13.73 -5.16 -5.71
CA ASP A 65 -14.25 -6.16 -6.65
C ASP A 65 -13.22 -6.52 -7.72
N ALA A 66 -12.47 -5.54 -8.23
CA ALA A 66 -11.40 -5.77 -9.20
C ALA A 66 -10.26 -6.63 -8.63
N LEU A 67 -9.91 -6.44 -7.36
CA LEU A 67 -8.86 -7.21 -6.69
C LEU A 67 -9.33 -8.63 -6.34
N VAL A 68 -10.56 -8.77 -5.87
CA VAL A 68 -11.16 -10.08 -5.55
C VAL A 68 -11.34 -10.91 -6.83
N ALA A 69 -11.72 -10.31 -7.95
CA ALA A 69 -11.83 -10.98 -9.25
C ALA A 69 -10.49 -11.57 -9.72
N ASP A 70 -9.37 -10.93 -9.37
CA ASP A 70 -8.01 -11.40 -9.65
C ASP A 70 -7.48 -12.39 -8.59
N GLY A 71 -8.30 -12.76 -7.61
CA GLY A 71 -7.96 -13.72 -6.57
C GLY A 71 -7.18 -13.15 -5.37
N PHE A 72 -7.12 -11.82 -5.24
CA PHE A 72 -6.48 -11.19 -4.09
C PHE A 72 -7.41 -11.12 -2.87
N ASP A 73 -6.89 -11.53 -1.71
CA ASP A 73 -7.58 -11.38 -0.43
C ASP A 73 -7.55 -9.91 0.01
N CYS A 74 -8.72 -9.26 -0.04
CA CYS A 74 -8.92 -7.87 0.37
C CYS A 74 -9.60 -7.81 1.73
N VAL A 75 -8.86 -7.38 2.75
CA VAL A 75 -9.39 -7.24 4.11
C VAL A 75 -9.62 -5.76 4.42
N GLU A 76 -10.86 -5.38 4.73
CA GLU A 76 -11.19 -4.04 5.22
C GLU A 76 -10.62 -3.82 6.63
N ARG A 77 -10.02 -2.65 6.84
CA ARG A 77 -9.45 -2.22 8.11
C ARG A 77 -9.81 -0.76 8.36
N ASP A 78 -10.16 -0.49 9.62
CA ASP A 78 -10.38 0.87 10.09
C ASP A 78 -9.02 1.51 10.41
N CYS A 79 -8.66 2.60 9.70
CA CYS A 79 -7.40 3.29 9.95
C CYS A 79 -7.46 4.22 11.17
N ALA A 80 -8.63 4.53 11.72
CA ALA A 80 -8.83 5.40 12.88
C ALA A 80 -8.68 4.67 14.21
N SER A 81 -9.11 3.40 14.29
CA SER A 81 -9.20 2.66 15.56
C SER A 81 -8.00 1.76 15.85
N ASP A 82 -7.25 1.33 14.84
CA ASP A 82 -6.16 0.36 15.02
C ASP A 82 -4.84 1.09 15.32
N GLY A 83 -4.70 1.58 16.55
CA GLY A 83 -3.56 2.37 17.06
C GLY A 83 -2.22 1.63 17.15
N LYS A 84 -1.91 0.69 16.24
CA LYS A 84 -0.66 -0.08 16.21
C LYS A 84 0.24 0.35 15.05
N GLY A 85 1.38 0.96 15.38
CA GLY A 85 2.57 1.18 14.54
C GLY A 85 2.32 1.51 13.06
N ARG A 86 2.18 0.48 12.22
CA ARG A 86 2.01 0.61 10.76
C ARG A 86 0.76 1.40 10.37
N ILE A 87 -0.34 1.26 11.11
CA ILE A 87 -1.60 1.98 10.83
C ILE A 87 -1.51 3.44 11.28
N ILE A 88 -0.74 3.74 12.32
CA ILE A 88 -0.42 5.14 12.70
C ILE A 88 0.30 5.85 11.56
N THR A 89 1.26 5.17 10.90
CA THR A 89 1.93 5.76 9.74
C THR A 89 1.04 5.92 8.50
N LEU A 90 -0.09 5.22 8.41
CA LEU A 90 -1.09 5.45 7.36
C LEU A 90 -1.89 6.73 7.59
N GLN A 91 -2.22 7.07 8.84
CA GLN A 91 -3.01 8.27 9.16
C GLN A 91 -2.34 9.60 8.77
N ALA A 92 -1.03 9.59 8.53
CA ALA A 92 -0.32 10.74 7.99
C ALA A 92 -0.68 11.04 6.52
N MET A 93 -1.30 10.09 5.82
CA MET A 93 -1.88 10.29 4.49
C MET A 93 -3.33 10.78 4.65
N PRO A 94 -3.68 11.96 4.11
CA PRO A 94 -5.06 12.51 4.19
C PRO A 94 -6.14 11.55 3.69
N GLU A 95 -5.82 10.71 2.71
CA GLU A 95 -6.69 9.73 2.07
C GLU A 95 -7.09 8.59 3.02
N PHE A 96 -6.28 8.35 4.06
CA PHE A 96 -6.47 7.28 5.04
C PHE A 96 -6.88 7.80 6.42
N ARG A 97 -6.72 9.10 6.67
CA ARG A 97 -6.99 9.71 7.98
C ARG A 97 -8.49 9.65 8.32
N GLY A 98 -8.82 8.91 9.38
CA GLY A 98 -10.21 8.77 9.83
C GLY A 98 -11.11 7.97 8.87
N LYS A 99 -10.51 7.25 7.92
CA LYS A 99 -11.20 6.48 6.89
C LYS A 99 -10.86 5.00 6.97
N ARG A 100 -11.59 4.20 6.19
CA ARG A 100 -11.31 2.77 6.04
C ARG A 100 -10.34 2.54 4.89
N ALA A 101 -9.61 1.44 4.97
CA ALA A 101 -8.69 0.99 3.93
C ALA A 101 -8.83 -0.51 3.69
N TYR A 102 -8.60 -0.93 2.47
CA TYR A 102 -8.36 -2.33 2.16
C TYR A 102 -6.88 -2.65 2.31
N SER A 103 -6.60 -3.76 2.97
CA SER A 103 -5.26 -4.34 3.07
C SER A 103 -5.21 -5.61 2.23
N VAL A 104 -4.33 -5.63 1.24
CA VAL A 104 -4.04 -6.79 0.39
C VAL A 104 -2.70 -7.37 0.78
N ARG A 105 -2.65 -8.67 1.04
CA ARG A 105 -1.39 -9.36 1.36
C ARG A 105 -0.68 -9.77 0.08
N VAL A 106 0.57 -9.34 -0.08
CA VAL A 106 1.42 -9.67 -1.22
C VAL A 106 2.74 -10.29 -0.73
N LYS A 107 3.23 -11.30 -1.43
CA LYS A 107 4.45 -12.05 -1.14
C LYS A 107 5.56 -11.72 -2.13
N THR A 108 5.22 -11.27 -3.33
CA THR A 108 6.17 -10.94 -4.39
C THR A 108 6.01 -9.50 -4.87
N VAL A 109 7.02 -9.02 -5.61
CA VAL A 109 6.96 -7.73 -6.28
C VAL A 109 5.88 -7.72 -7.37
N ASP A 110 5.78 -8.79 -8.16
CA ASP A 110 4.77 -8.93 -9.21
C ASP A 110 3.35 -8.83 -8.68
N GLU A 111 3.06 -9.47 -7.53
CA GLU A 111 1.75 -9.34 -6.87
C GLU A 111 1.48 -7.89 -6.45
N ALA A 112 2.49 -7.20 -5.90
CA ALA A 112 2.32 -5.80 -5.49
C ALA A 112 2.08 -4.86 -6.68
N LEU A 113 2.80 -5.07 -7.79
CA LEU A 113 2.61 -4.31 -9.02
C LEU A 113 1.27 -4.61 -9.67
N ALA A 114 0.81 -5.87 -9.65
CA ALA A 114 -0.49 -6.27 -10.14
C ALA A 114 -1.63 -5.58 -9.35
N VAL A 115 -1.53 -5.57 -8.02
CA VAL A 115 -2.47 -4.84 -7.15
C VAL A 115 -2.46 -3.35 -7.48
N ALA A 116 -1.29 -2.73 -7.60
CA ALA A 116 -1.19 -1.30 -7.93
C ALA A 116 -1.70 -0.96 -9.34
N ALA A 117 -1.53 -1.87 -10.31
CA ALA A 117 -2.00 -1.71 -11.67
C ALA A 117 -3.54 -1.71 -11.76
N LYS A 118 -4.23 -2.41 -10.85
CA LYS A 118 -5.70 -2.41 -10.77
C LYS A 118 -6.30 -1.10 -10.28
N LEU A 119 -5.48 -0.25 -9.66
CA LEU A 119 -5.90 1.05 -9.15
C LEU A 119 -5.92 2.15 -10.23
N ARG A 120 -5.56 1.82 -11.47
CA ARG A 120 -5.49 2.76 -12.59
C ARG A 120 -6.88 3.15 -13.09
#